data_AF-A0AAP2G7W5-F1
#
_entry.id   AF-A0AAP2G7W5-F1
#
_cell.length_a   1.000
_cell.length_b   1.000
_cell.length_c   1.000
_cell.angle_alpha   90.00
_cell.angle_beta   90.00
_cell.angle_gamma   90.00
#
_symmetry.space_group_name_H-M   'P 1'
#
loop_
_entity.id
_entity.type
_entity.pdbx_description
1 polymer ?
#
loop_
_entity_poly.entity_id
_entity_poly.type
_entity_poly.pdbx_seq_one_letter_code
_entity_poly.pdbx_strand_id
1 'polypeptide(L)'
;MKQVISAAIVAVCSVLPAAAEVAAQDAQEMVEMMIGQQPARYDSPLAAMQGEGDLYDRLKNGAVNDHGMGLWLLYGQGAVLQANGALSGAFISDMEAVYGDDPALLLGALDRAPWLVPTTCYFLGAGFDFEGRGGAGREAFLALSGPLITAALAEPLANICLEQIAAPERPELK
;
A
#
# COMPACT_ATOMS: atom_id res chain seq x y z
N MET A 1 -29.73 38.28 -47.66
CA MET A 1 -29.16 36.95 -47.92
C MET A 1 -27.77 36.86 -47.30
N LYS A 2 -27.62 36.11 -46.21
CA LYS A 2 -26.54 35.13 -45.95
C LYS A 2 -26.70 34.62 -44.53
N GLN A 3 -27.17 33.37 -44.44
CA GLN A 3 -27.01 32.51 -43.28
C GLN A 3 -25.52 32.22 -43.08
N VAL A 4 -25.06 32.15 -41.83
CA VAL A 4 -24.07 31.17 -41.41
C VAL A 4 -24.50 30.65 -40.03
N ILE A 5 -24.90 29.39 -40.01
CA ILE A 5 -25.12 28.54 -38.85
C ILE A 5 -23.79 27.82 -38.56
N SER A 6 -23.57 27.46 -37.29
CA SER A 6 -22.61 26.46 -36.77
C SER A 6 -21.31 26.99 -36.15
N ALA A 7 -21.28 26.97 -34.82
CA ALA A 7 -20.31 26.15 -34.09
C ALA A 7 -20.90 25.82 -32.72
N ALA A 8 -21.50 24.63 -32.65
CA ALA A 8 -21.92 23.97 -31.45
C ALA A 8 -20.69 23.34 -30.75
N ILE A 9 -20.75 23.28 -29.41
CA ILE A 9 -20.17 22.24 -28.55
C ILE A 9 -18.65 22.07 -28.64
N VAL A 10 -17.90 22.57 -27.65
CA VAL A 10 -16.93 21.82 -26.81
C VAL A 10 -16.53 22.74 -25.66
N ALA A 11 -17.14 22.59 -24.48
CA ALA A 11 -16.58 23.13 -23.23
C ALA A 11 -17.20 22.46 -22.00
N VAL A 12 -17.34 21.13 -22.02
CA VAL A 12 -17.69 20.36 -20.80
C VAL A 12 -16.87 19.08 -20.81
N CYS A 13 -15.57 19.20 -20.54
CA CYS A 13 -14.70 18.05 -20.22
C CYS A 13 -13.37 18.58 -19.67
N SER A 14 -13.33 19.00 -18.41
CA SER A 14 -12.08 19.07 -17.59
C SER A 14 -12.36 19.67 -16.22
N VAL A 15 -13.13 18.96 -15.40
CA VAL A 15 -12.94 19.05 -13.95
C VAL A 15 -12.88 17.62 -13.43
N LEU A 16 -11.87 16.88 -13.90
CA LEU A 16 -11.42 15.71 -13.16
C LEU A 16 -10.64 16.26 -11.96
N PRO A 17 -10.91 15.79 -10.73
CA PRO A 17 -10.10 16.18 -9.59
C PRO A 17 -8.65 15.79 -9.89
N ALA A 18 -7.73 16.72 -9.66
CA ALA A 18 -6.30 16.46 -9.78
C ALA A 18 -5.97 15.26 -8.89
N ALA A 19 -5.54 14.15 -9.51
CA ALA A 19 -4.91 13.08 -8.78
C ALA A 19 -3.72 13.70 -8.03
N ALA A 20 -3.54 13.34 -6.76
CA ALA A 20 -2.35 13.75 -6.02
C ALA A 20 -1.12 13.38 -6.86
N GLU A 21 -0.40 14.38 -7.37
CA GLU A 21 0.77 14.13 -8.21
C GLU A 21 1.86 13.54 -7.32
N VAL A 22 2.15 12.24 -7.51
CA VAL A 22 3.36 11.64 -6.98
C VAL A 22 4.53 12.33 -7.66
N ALA A 23 5.44 12.90 -6.88
CA ALA A 23 6.63 13.54 -7.42
C ALA A 23 7.38 12.53 -8.33
N ALA A 24 7.86 12.98 -9.49
CA ALA A 24 8.47 12.08 -10.47
C ALA A 24 9.62 11.24 -9.91
N GLN A 25 10.39 11.80 -8.97
CA GLN A 25 11.48 11.11 -8.28
C GLN A 25 10.99 10.05 -7.28
N ASP A 26 9.83 10.26 -6.65
CA ASP A 26 9.22 9.28 -5.75
C ASP A 26 8.66 8.11 -6.56
N ALA A 27 8.01 8.41 -7.70
CA ALA A 27 7.54 7.38 -8.63
C ALA A 27 8.70 6.54 -9.21
N GLN A 28 9.82 7.18 -9.57
CA GLN A 28 11.00 6.47 -10.06
C GLN A 28 11.56 5.51 -9.00
N GLU A 29 11.74 5.99 -7.77
CA GLU A 29 12.23 5.16 -6.66
C GLU A 29 11.31 3.95 -6.40
N MET A 30 9.99 4.16 -6.39
CA MET A 30 9.03 3.06 -6.24
C MET A 30 9.16 2.03 -7.37
N VAL A 31 9.33 2.48 -8.62
CA VAL A 31 9.53 1.57 -9.77
C VAL A 31 10.85 0.81 -9.64
N GLU A 32 11.94 1.48 -9.29
CA GLU A 32 13.26 0.87 -9.08
C GLU A 32 13.18 -0.24 -8.02
N MET A 33 12.52 0.03 -6.89
CA MET A 33 12.27 -0.97 -5.86
C MET A 33 11.44 -2.16 -6.36
N MET A 34 10.40 -1.90 -7.15
CA MET A 34 9.53 -2.96 -7.70
C MET A 34 10.24 -3.86 -8.71
N ILE A 35 11.33 -3.41 -9.33
CA ILE A 35 12.15 -4.22 -10.25
C ILE A 35 13.44 -4.75 -9.61
N GLY A 36 13.57 -4.66 -8.28
CA GLY A 36 14.74 -5.18 -7.57
C GLY A 36 16.00 -4.32 -7.70
N GLN A 37 15.88 -3.04 -8.08
CA GLN A 37 17.01 -2.10 -8.17
C GLN A 37 17.11 -1.17 -6.95
N GLN A 38 18.34 -0.92 -6.52
CA GLN A 38 18.59 0.11 -5.52
C GLN A 38 18.24 1.49 -6.09
N PRO A 39 17.55 2.35 -5.32
CA PRO A 39 17.17 3.67 -5.81
C PRO A 39 18.37 4.50 -6.27
N ALA A 40 18.35 4.98 -7.51
CA ALA A 40 19.51 5.62 -8.14
C ALA A 40 19.70 7.09 -7.73
N ARG A 41 18.68 7.70 -7.10
CA ARG A 41 18.63 9.14 -6.83
C ARG A 41 19.54 9.62 -5.70
N TYR A 42 20.16 8.71 -4.95
CA TYR A 42 20.94 9.04 -3.76
C TYR A 42 22.45 8.87 -3.99
N ASP A 43 23.20 9.95 -3.74
CA ASP A 43 24.66 9.97 -3.94
C ASP A 43 25.45 9.26 -2.84
N SER A 44 24.80 8.84 -1.74
CA SER A 44 25.46 8.12 -0.64
C SER A 44 24.48 7.21 0.13
N PRO A 45 24.99 6.18 0.84
CA PRO A 45 24.16 5.31 1.67
C PRO A 45 23.36 6.05 2.76
N LEU A 46 23.96 7.08 3.38
CA LEU A 46 23.26 7.86 4.42
C LEU A 46 22.11 8.67 3.82
N ALA A 47 22.33 9.28 2.65
CA ALA A 47 21.27 10.00 1.94
C ALA A 47 20.14 9.05 1.51
N ALA A 48 20.47 7.82 1.11
CA ALA A 48 19.49 6.79 0.79
C ALA A 48 18.64 6.41 2.01
N MET A 49 19.27 6.16 3.17
CA MET A 49 18.53 5.84 4.40
C MET A 49 17.58 6.97 4.83
N GLN A 50 18.03 8.22 4.75
CA GLN A 50 17.22 9.38 5.10
C GLN A 50 16.07 9.58 4.10
N GLY A 51 16.37 9.50 2.81
CA GLY A 51 15.37 9.70 1.76
C GLY A 51 14.32 8.59 1.72
N GLU A 52 14.69 7.35 2.02
CA GLU A 52 13.75 6.23 2.19
C GLU A 52 12.79 6.48 3.35
N GLY A 53 13.31 6.93 4.50
CA GLY A 53 12.47 7.32 5.64
C GLY A 53 11.53 8.48 5.30
N ASP A 54 12.04 9.53 4.65
CA ASP A 54 11.22 10.66 4.23
C ASP A 54 10.14 10.25 3.21
N LEU A 55 10.46 9.35 2.27
CA LEU A 55 9.50 8.83 1.31
C LEU A 55 8.43 7.98 2.00
N TYR A 56 8.83 7.08 2.89
CA TYR A 56 7.91 6.28 3.69
C TYR A 56 6.91 7.17 4.43
N ASP A 57 7.40 8.19 5.15
CA ASP A 57 6.55 9.10 5.92
C ASP A 57 5.61 9.90 5.01
N ARG A 58 6.09 10.39 3.85
CA ARG A 58 5.21 11.07 2.88
C ARG A 58 4.12 10.15 2.36
N LEU A 59 4.45 8.91 1.99
CA LEU A 59 3.48 7.95 1.47
C LEU A 59 2.47 7.53 2.54
N LYS A 60 2.93 7.24 3.76
CA LYS A 60 2.06 6.91 4.90
C LYS A 60 1.10 8.06 5.22
N ASN A 61 1.60 9.29 5.32
CA ASN A 61 0.76 10.48 5.55
C ASN A 61 -0.17 10.78 4.37
N GLY A 62 0.20 10.36 3.16
CA GLY A 62 -0.63 10.44 1.95
C GLY A 62 -1.69 9.34 1.85
N ALA A 63 -1.62 8.30 2.68
CA ALA A 63 -2.54 7.15 2.69
C ALA A 63 -3.91 7.46 3.33
N VAL A 64 -4.45 8.64 3.07
CA VAL A 64 -5.76 9.13 3.56
C VAL A 64 -6.89 8.92 2.54
N ASN A 65 -6.55 8.37 1.39
CA ASN A 65 -7.50 8.01 0.33
C ASN A 65 -7.01 6.76 -0.39
N ASP A 66 -7.91 6.21 -1.19
CA ASP A 66 -7.74 4.96 -1.92
C ASP A 66 -6.44 4.86 -2.74
N HIS A 67 -6.08 5.94 -3.42
CA HIS A 67 -4.90 5.98 -4.27
C HIS A 67 -3.62 6.09 -3.43
N GLY A 68 -3.61 6.97 -2.43
CA GLY A 68 -2.49 7.12 -1.50
C GLY A 68 -2.21 5.84 -0.72
N MET A 69 -3.28 5.17 -0.27
CA MET A 69 -3.18 3.86 0.39
C MET A 69 -2.55 2.83 -0.54
N GLY A 70 -3.02 2.74 -1.79
CA GLY A 70 -2.42 1.85 -2.78
C GLY A 70 -0.94 2.11 -3.02
N LEU A 71 -0.50 3.38 -3.07
CA LEU A 71 0.91 3.73 -3.23
C LEU A 71 1.76 3.36 -2.01
N TRP A 72 1.26 3.59 -0.80
CA TRP A 72 1.96 3.19 0.41
C TRP A 72 2.10 1.66 0.49
N LEU A 73 1.04 0.91 0.23
CA LEU A 73 1.07 -0.56 0.18
C LEU A 73 2.01 -1.08 -0.91
N LEU A 74 2.03 -0.42 -2.08
CA LEU A 74 2.96 -0.73 -3.16
C LEU A 74 4.43 -0.53 -2.75
N TYR A 75 4.72 0.50 -1.95
CA TYR A 75 6.07 0.70 -1.43
C TYR A 75 6.48 -0.43 -0.47
N GLY A 76 5.55 -0.91 0.36
CA GLY A 76 5.75 -2.08 1.21
C GLY A 76 6.00 -3.37 0.42
N GLN A 77 5.32 -3.54 -0.72
CA GLN A 77 5.63 -4.62 -1.67
C GLN A 77 7.08 -4.55 -2.16
N GLY A 78 7.54 -3.35 -2.54
CA GLY A 78 8.94 -3.12 -2.91
C GLY A 78 9.92 -3.52 -1.81
N ALA A 79 9.58 -3.26 -0.54
CA ALA A 79 10.39 -3.64 0.62
C ALA A 79 10.60 -5.16 0.69
N VAL A 80 9.54 -5.95 0.46
CA VAL A 80 9.60 -7.41 0.42
C VAL A 80 10.41 -7.90 -0.78
N LEU A 81 10.21 -7.32 -1.98
CA LEU A 81 10.98 -7.70 -3.17
C LEU A 81 12.49 -7.51 -2.97
N GLN A 82 12.86 -6.43 -2.30
CA GLN A 82 14.26 -6.04 -2.12
C GLN A 82 14.94 -6.66 -0.89
N ALA A 83 14.21 -7.43 -0.09
CA ALA A 83 14.69 -7.82 1.24
C ALA A 83 15.16 -6.64 2.09
N ASN A 84 14.52 -5.49 1.93
CA ASN A 84 14.80 -4.33 2.75
C ASN A 84 14.19 -4.53 4.15
N GLY A 85 15.02 -5.00 5.09
CA GLY A 85 14.60 -5.28 6.46
C GLY A 85 14.20 -4.05 7.25
N ALA A 86 14.82 -2.89 7.00
CA ALA A 86 14.50 -1.65 7.70
C ALA A 86 13.09 -1.17 7.31
N LEU A 87 12.84 -1.06 6.00
CA LEU A 87 11.54 -0.66 5.48
C LEU A 87 10.46 -1.70 5.81
N SER A 88 10.76 -2.99 5.69
CA SER A 88 9.82 -4.05 6.10
C SER A 88 9.47 -3.93 7.59
N GLY A 89 10.44 -3.64 8.46
CA GLY A 89 10.22 -3.39 9.88
C GLY A 89 9.31 -2.20 10.15
N ALA A 90 9.45 -1.10 9.38
CA ALA A 90 8.58 0.06 9.48
C ALA A 90 7.12 -0.29 9.13
N PHE A 91 6.90 -1.01 8.02
CA PHE A 91 5.56 -1.50 7.66
C PHE A 91 4.98 -2.44 8.72
N ILE A 92 5.76 -3.40 9.23
CA ILE A 92 5.34 -4.31 10.30
C ILE A 92 4.88 -3.54 11.54
N SER A 93 5.60 -2.48 11.92
CA SER A 93 5.30 -1.67 13.10
C SER A 93 4.06 -0.79 12.94
N ASP A 94 3.72 -0.38 11.71
CA ASP A 94 2.67 0.62 11.46
C ASP A 94 1.37 0.04 10.91
N MET A 95 1.41 -1.17 10.32
CA MET A 95 0.29 -1.70 9.55
C MET A 95 -0.98 -1.89 10.39
N GLU A 96 -0.87 -2.35 11.64
CA GLU A 96 -2.03 -2.50 12.52
C GLU A 96 -2.67 -1.17 12.89
N ALA A 97 -1.86 -0.13 13.15
CA ALA A 97 -2.37 1.21 13.44
C ALA A 97 -3.11 1.79 12.22
N VAL A 98 -2.51 1.69 11.03
CA VAL A 98 -3.13 2.16 9.79
C VAL A 98 -4.41 1.39 9.46
N TYR A 99 -4.42 0.07 9.66
CA TYR A 99 -5.63 -0.74 9.53
C TYR A 99 -6.70 -0.34 10.56
N GLY A 100 -6.30 -0.08 11.81
CA GLY A 100 -7.21 0.30 12.89
C GLY A 100 -7.87 1.66 12.69
N ASP A 101 -7.17 2.60 12.06
CA ASP A 101 -7.70 3.94 11.78
C ASP A 101 -8.84 3.92 10.75
N ASP A 102 -8.67 3.18 9.65
CA ASP A 102 -9.72 2.98 8.64
C ASP A 102 -9.57 1.62 7.90
N PRO A 103 -10.19 0.55 8.41
CA PRO A 103 -10.12 -0.77 7.79
C PRO A 103 -10.70 -0.78 6.36
N ALA A 104 -11.75 0.02 6.12
CA ALA A 104 -12.44 0.02 4.84
C ALA A 104 -11.56 0.63 3.74
N LEU A 105 -10.78 1.66 4.08
CA LEU A 105 -9.83 2.28 3.17
C LEU A 105 -8.72 1.30 2.74
N LEU A 106 -8.08 0.64 3.70
CA LEU A 106 -7.03 -0.34 3.42
C LEU A 106 -7.57 -1.52 2.60
N LEU A 107 -8.71 -2.09 3.02
CA LEU A 107 -9.31 -3.23 2.31
C LEU A 107 -9.83 -2.83 0.92
N GLY A 108 -10.35 -1.62 0.74
CA GLY A 108 -10.74 -1.10 -0.57
C GLY A 108 -9.55 -0.92 -1.52
N ALA A 109 -8.38 -0.51 -1.00
CA ALA A 109 -7.15 -0.47 -1.77
C ALA A 109 -6.72 -1.89 -2.22
N LEU A 110 -6.85 -2.88 -1.34
CA LEU A 110 -6.57 -4.28 -1.67
C LEU A 110 -7.55 -4.90 -2.67
N ASP A 111 -8.83 -4.55 -2.62
CA ASP A 111 -9.82 -5.03 -3.60
C ASP A 111 -9.49 -4.54 -5.02
N ARG A 112 -9.00 -3.30 -5.16
CA ARG A 112 -8.55 -2.75 -6.45
C ARG A 112 -7.18 -3.23 -6.89
N ALA A 113 -6.31 -3.61 -5.95
CA ALA A 113 -5.00 -4.17 -6.22
C ALA A 113 -4.79 -5.52 -5.50
N PRO A 114 -5.53 -6.59 -5.91
CA PRO A 114 -5.52 -7.89 -5.25
C PRO A 114 -4.14 -8.52 -5.02
N TRP A 115 -3.20 -8.25 -5.90
CA TRP A 115 -1.84 -8.78 -5.86
C TRP A 115 -1.01 -8.22 -4.70
N LEU A 116 -1.45 -7.15 -4.04
CA LEU A 116 -0.85 -6.61 -2.81
C LEU A 116 -1.32 -7.33 -1.53
N VAL A 117 -2.36 -8.16 -1.62
CA VAL A 117 -2.97 -8.85 -0.46
C VAL A 117 -1.93 -9.68 0.31
N PRO A 118 -1.11 -10.56 -0.31
CA PRO A 118 -0.19 -11.40 0.45
C PRO A 118 0.80 -10.57 1.29
N THR A 119 1.39 -9.53 0.70
CA THR A 119 2.39 -8.69 1.40
C THR A 119 1.77 -7.83 2.47
N THR A 120 0.60 -7.24 2.21
CA THR A 120 -0.08 -6.40 3.20
C THR A 120 -0.52 -7.22 4.40
N CYS A 121 -1.10 -8.40 4.16
CA CYS A 121 -1.56 -9.29 5.22
C CYS A 121 -0.39 -9.97 5.96
N TYR A 122 0.76 -10.14 5.29
CA TYR A 122 2.02 -10.53 5.94
C TYR A 122 2.46 -9.48 6.97
N PHE A 123 2.48 -8.19 6.60
CA PHE A 123 2.87 -7.13 7.53
C PHE A 123 1.90 -7.03 8.71
N LEU A 124 0.59 -7.13 8.48
CA LEU A 124 -0.41 -7.20 9.56
C LEU A 124 -0.15 -8.36 10.51
N GLY A 125 0.04 -9.58 9.99
CA GLY A 125 0.26 -10.77 10.81
C GLY A 125 1.59 -10.73 11.58
N ALA A 126 2.65 -10.26 10.93
CA ALA A 126 4.00 -10.20 11.48
C ALA A 126 4.11 -9.16 12.61
N GLY A 127 3.31 -8.09 12.58
CA GLY A 127 3.25 -7.07 13.64
C GLY A 127 2.99 -7.67 15.02
N PHE A 128 2.10 -8.67 15.09
CA PHE A 128 1.82 -9.35 16.35
C PHE A 128 3.02 -10.08 16.94
N ASP A 129 3.85 -10.76 16.12
CA ASP A 129 5.05 -11.42 16.64
C ASP A 129 6.12 -10.38 17.02
N PHE A 130 6.25 -9.32 16.22
CA PHE A 130 7.18 -8.22 16.46
C PHE A 130 6.91 -7.53 17.82
N GLU A 131 5.64 -7.39 18.20
CA GLU A 131 5.22 -6.82 19.48
C GLU A 131 5.08 -7.84 20.63
N GLY A 132 5.35 -9.13 20.39
CA GLY A 132 5.17 -10.18 21.39
C GLY A 132 3.71 -10.53 21.72
N ARG A 133 2.78 -10.22 20.80
CA ARG A 133 1.32 -10.47 20.85
C ARG A 133 0.83 -11.61 19.94
N GLY A 134 1.73 -12.36 19.30
CA GLY A 134 1.43 -13.39 18.27
C GLY A 134 0.43 -14.49 18.63
N GLY A 135 0.18 -14.76 19.92
CA GLY A 135 -0.86 -15.67 20.38
C GLY A 135 -2.22 -15.00 20.49
N ALA A 136 -2.67 -14.76 21.72
CA ALA A 136 -4.01 -14.24 22.01
C ALA A 136 -4.34 -12.89 21.33
N GLY A 137 -3.33 -12.03 21.08
CA GLY A 137 -3.54 -10.76 20.39
C GLY A 137 -3.95 -10.95 18.93
N ARG A 138 -3.23 -11.84 18.23
CA ARG A 138 -3.54 -12.21 16.84
C ARG A 138 -4.90 -12.91 16.74
N GLU A 139 -5.20 -13.85 17.64
CA GLU A 139 -6.50 -14.54 17.66
C GLU A 139 -7.65 -13.56 17.88
N ALA A 140 -7.50 -12.60 18.80
CA ALA A 140 -8.49 -11.56 19.04
C ALA A 140 -8.68 -10.65 17.82
N PHE A 141 -7.59 -10.27 17.15
CA PHE A 141 -7.66 -9.51 15.90
C PHE A 141 -8.40 -10.30 14.81
N LEU A 142 -8.07 -11.57 14.59
CA LEU A 142 -8.73 -12.39 13.58
C LEU A 142 -10.23 -12.58 13.87
N ALA A 143 -10.62 -12.73 15.14
CA ALA A 143 -12.02 -12.83 15.51
C ALA A 143 -12.81 -11.54 15.21
N LEU A 144 -12.18 -10.38 15.36
CA LEU A 144 -12.81 -9.07 15.12
C LEU A 144 -12.78 -8.68 13.63
N SER A 145 -11.61 -8.76 13.02
CA SER A 145 -11.31 -8.28 11.67
C SER A 145 -11.61 -9.29 10.58
N GLY A 146 -11.68 -10.59 10.92
CA GLY A 146 -11.95 -11.67 9.97
C GLY A 146 -13.21 -11.44 9.14
N PRO A 147 -14.38 -11.17 9.76
CA PRO A 147 -15.60 -10.85 9.04
C PRO A 147 -15.50 -9.62 8.14
N LEU A 148 -14.73 -8.59 8.53
CA LEU A 148 -14.51 -7.40 7.72
C LEU A 148 -13.70 -7.72 6.47
N ILE A 149 -12.63 -8.51 6.62
CA ILE A 149 -11.78 -8.97 5.52
C ILE A 149 -12.59 -9.81 4.54
N THR A 150 -13.37 -10.79 5.02
CA THR A 150 -14.23 -11.63 4.16
C THR A 150 -15.34 -10.84 3.46
N ALA A 151 -15.83 -9.77 4.08
CA ALA A 151 -16.84 -8.92 3.45
C ALA A 151 -16.26 -8.00 2.36
N ALA A 152 -15.02 -7.55 2.53
CA ALA A 152 -14.39 -6.60 1.62
C ALA A 152 -13.63 -7.25 0.47
N LEU A 153 -13.02 -8.42 0.69
CA LEU A 153 -12.21 -9.11 -0.32
C LEU A 153 -12.96 -10.34 -0.85
N ALA A 154 -12.96 -10.50 -2.18
CA ALA A 154 -13.50 -11.70 -2.81
C ALA A 154 -12.63 -12.93 -2.54
N GLU A 155 -13.23 -14.11 -2.51
CA GLU A 155 -12.48 -15.37 -2.54
C GLU A 155 -11.73 -15.53 -3.88
N PRO A 156 -10.47 -16.02 -3.90
CA PRO A 156 -9.73 -16.64 -2.78
C PRO A 156 -8.92 -15.67 -1.90
N LEU A 157 -8.97 -14.36 -2.18
CA LEU A 157 -8.06 -13.37 -1.58
C LEU A 157 -8.33 -13.18 -0.08
N ALA A 158 -9.59 -13.24 0.34
CA ALA A 158 -9.94 -13.20 1.77
C ALA A 158 -9.24 -14.33 2.53
N ASN A 159 -9.34 -15.57 2.05
CA ASN A 159 -8.67 -16.71 2.68
C ASN A 159 -7.15 -16.54 2.71
N ILE A 160 -6.53 -16.13 1.60
CA ILE A 160 -5.09 -15.85 1.55
C ILE A 160 -4.70 -14.82 2.61
N CYS A 161 -5.46 -13.72 2.72
CA CYS A 161 -5.17 -12.69 3.72
C CYS A 161 -5.27 -13.22 5.15
N LEU A 162 -6.34 -13.96 5.46
CA LEU A 162 -6.57 -14.48 6.81
C LEU A 162 -5.54 -15.54 7.20
N GLU A 163 -5.18 -16.44 6.29
CA GLU A 163 -4.11 -17.42 6.49
C GLU A 163 -2.77 -16.72 6.75
N GLN A 164 -2.48 -15.68 5.96
CA GLN A 164 -1.26 -14.90 6.07
C GLN A 164 -1.18 -14.09 7.37
N ILE A 165 -2.31 -13.61 7.91
CA ILE A 165 -2.36 -12.96 9.22
C ILE A 165 -2.19 -13.98 10.35
N ALA A 166 -2.81 -15.16 10.20
CA ALA A 166 -2.76 -16.24 11.19
C ALA A 166 -1.36 -16.86 11.33
N ALA A 167 -0.67 -17.03 10.21
CA ALA A 167 0.66 -17.60 10.12
C ALA A 167 1.51 -16.77 9.14
N PRO A 168 2.11 -15.66 9.60
CA PRO A 168 2.83 -14.75 8.71
C PRO A 168 4.12 -15.36 8.18
N GLU A 169 4.11 -15.73 6.91
CA GLU A 169 5.28 -16.10 6.12
C GLU A 169 5.62 -15.00 5.13
N ARG A 170 6.92 -14.66 5.00
CA ARG A 170 7.31 -13.63 4.03
C ARG A 170 6.95 -14.11 2.61
N PRO A 171 6.17 -13.35 1.82
CA PRO A 171 5.76 -13.79 0.50
C PRO A 171 6.96 -14.05 -0.42
N GLU A 172 6.98 -15.24 -1.03
CA GLU A 172 7.86 -15.52 -2.17
C GLU A 172 7.24 -14.92 -3.43
N LEU A 173 7.72 -13.75 -3.81
CA LEU A 173 7.25 -13.06 -5.00
C LEU A 173 8.00 -13.65 -6.21
N LYS A 174 7.33 -14.54 -6.93
CA LYS A 174 7.85 -15.23 -8.13
C LYS A 174 7.64 -14.40 -9.39
#